data_AF-A0A8C5DXS3-F1
#
_entry.id   AF-A0A8C5DXS3-F1
#
_cell.length_a   1.000
_cell.length_b   1.000
_cell.length_c   1.000
_cell.angle_alpha   90.00
_cell.angle_beta   90.00
_cell.angle_gamma   90.00
#
_symmetry.space_group_name_H-M   'P 1'
#
loop_
_entity.id
_entity.type
_entity.pdbx_description
1 polymer ?
#
loop_
_entity_poly.entity_id
_entity_poly.type
_entity_poly.pdbx_seq_one_letter_code
_entity_poly.pdbx_strand_id
1 'polypeptide(L)'
;VTLTIHLAKGVTEELKCLSLLNALDKDQDIPDQLAQLFGEPCIKLAEGIKAYISKVTENIISKQTFIEARTMPRTFNNSGSKFVTSMAQRPSAHLTLRDTSSQGFPPYPMPLHQSCRHVVRSWANQSFGAHLHNMTLSNGKLRVPQDGRYYLYSQVYFRYPSLAASDGEQRSVSHQLVQCVYKKTSYPSPIQLLKGVGTKCWAPDAEYALHSVYQGGLFELRAGDELFVSVSSPTMVNADESSSYFGAFRLDL
;
A
#
# COMPACT_ATOMS: atom_id res chain seq x y z
N VAL A 1 40.98 31.94 -37.35
CA VAL A 1 41.10 31.48 -35.94
C VAL A 1 40.60 30.05 -35.90
N THR A 2 41.52 29.10 -35.96
CA THR A 2 41.21 27.66 -36.01
C THR A 2 41.09 27.18 -34.57
N LEU A 3 39.88 26.78 -34.15
CA LEU A 3 39.63 26.25 -32.82
C LEU A 3 40.21 24.83 -32.76
N THR A 4 41.33 24.65 -32.06
CA THR A 4 41.91 23.33 -31.80
C THR A 4 41.39 22.88 -30.43
N ILE A 5 40.43 21.95 -30.42
CA ILE A 5 39.95 21.33 -29.19
C ILE A 5 40.94 20.22 -28.81
N HIS A 6 41.77 20.46 -27.79
CA HIS A 6 42.54 19.39 -27.14
C HIS A 6 41.62 18.58 -26.22
N LEU A 7 40.88 17.65 -26.81
CA LEU A 7 40.34 16.49 -26.12
C LEU A 7 41.17 15.26 -26.52
N ALA A 8 41.31 14.33 -25.58
CA ALA A 8 41.90 13.00 -25.74
C ALA A 8 43.44 12.87 -25.59
N LYS A 9 43.91 13.04 -24.35
CA LYS A 9 45.01 12.20 -23.81
C LYS A 9 44.59 11.28 -22.66
N GLY A 10 43.45 11.56 -21.99
CA GLY A 10 42.97 10.77 -20.86
C GLY A 10 42.26 9.46 -21.22
N VAL A 11 41.61 9.41 -22.40
CA VAL A 11 40.73 8.29 -22.79
C VAL A 11 41.50 6.99 -23.07
N THR A 12 42.74 7.07 -23.56
CA THR A 12 43.53 5.89 -23.95
C THR A 12 44.09 5.10 -22.76
N GLU A 13 44.41 5.75 -21.65
CA GLU A 13 44.97 5.07 -20.46
C GLU A 13 43.86 4.40 -19.63
N GLU A 14 42.67 5.02 -19.56
CA GLU A 14 41.50 4.44 -18.89
C GLU A 14 40.97 3.18 -19.61
N LEU A 15 40.99 3.17 -20.94
CA LEU A 15 40.62 2.00 -21.75
C LEU A 15 41.63 0.84 -21.62
N LYS A 16 42.93 1.15 -21.52
CA LYS A 16 43.96 0.13 -21.22
C LYS A 16 43.74 -0.48 -19.83
N CYS A 17 43.46 0.37 -18.84
CA CYS A 17 43.15 -0.06 -17.47
C CYS A 17 41.93 -1.00 -17.43
N LEU A 18 40.83 -0.64 -18.09
CA LEU A 18 39.62 -1.48 -18.18
C LEU A 18 39.88 -2.84 -18.84
N SER A 19 40.70 -2.87 -19.90
CA SER A 19 41.05 -4.13 -20.58
C SER A 19 41.83 -5.09 -19.68
N LEU A 20 42.66 -4.56 -18.77
CA LEU A 20 43.48 -5.36 -17.87
C LEU A 20 42.74 -5.75 -16.58
N LEU A 21 41.80 -4.92 -16.11
CA LEU A 21 40.92 -5.26 -14.98
C LEU A 21 39.99 -6.43 -15.30
N ASN A 22 39.56 -6.59 -16.56
CA ASN A 22 38.81 -7.77 -17.01
C ASN A 22 39.63 -9.07 -16.97
N ALA A 23 40.96 -8.99 -16.83
CA ALA A 23 41.84 -10.16 -16.76
C ALA A 23 42.12 -10.62 -15.31
N LEU A 24 41.71 -9.86 -14.29
CA LEU A 24 41.84 -10.25 -12.89
C LEU A 24 40.59 -11.02 -12.46
N ASP A 25 40.78 -12.29 -12.07
CA ASP A 25 39.70 -13.16 -11.59
C ASP A 25 39.11 -12.66 -10.26
N LYS A 26 37.83 -12.99 -10.02
CA LYS A 26 36.90 -12.31 -9.11
C LYS A 26 37.21 -12.39 -7.60
N ASP A 27 38.28 -13.03 -7.16
CA ASP A 27 38.41 -13.43 -5.74
C ASP A 27 39.80 -13.30 -5.10
N GLN A 28 40.67 -12.39 -5.58
CA GLN A 28 41.88 -12.03 -4.84
C GLN A 28 42.10 -10.51 -4.77
N ASP A 29 42.57 -10.04 -3.61
CA ASP A 29 42.99 -8.66 -3.39
C ASP A 29 44.06 -8.25 -4.41
N ILE A 30 43.99 -7.00 -4.89
CA ILE A 30 44.90 -6.45 -5.89
C ILE A 30 46.32 -6.54 -5.31
N PRO A 31 47.22 -7.35 -5.89
CA PRO A 31 48.59 -7.47 -5.40
C PRO A 31 49.30 -6.12 -5.39
N ASP A 32 50.04 -5.80 -4.32
CA ASP A 32 50.81 -4.54 -4.18
C ASP A 32 51.77 -4.28 -5.37
N GLN A 33 52.18 -5.35 -6.06
CA GLN A 33 53.01 -5.27 -7.27
C GLN A 33 52.29 -4.66 -8.48
N LEU A 34 50.96 -4.74 -8.55
CA LEU A 34 50.18 -4.07 -9.60
C LEU A 34 50.10 -2.55 -9.33
N ALA A 35 50.05 -2.10 -8.07
CA ALA A 35 49.99 -0.67 -7.74
C ALA A 35 51.16 0.14 -8.34
N GLN A 36 52.31 -0.51 -8.52
CA GLN A 36 53.52 0.10 -9.09
C GLN A 36 53.52 0.21 -10.63
N LEU A 37 52.64 -0.52 -11.32
CA LEU A 37 52.55 -0.56 -12.79
C LEU A 37 51.42 0.30 -13.38
N PHE A 38 50.32 0.53 -12.64
CA PHE A 38 49.10 1.11 -13.22
C PHE A 38 48.90 2.61 -13.02
N GLY A 39 49.73 3.24 -12.18
CA GLY A 39 49.58 4.64 -11.80
C GLY A 39 48.31 4.91 -10.98
N GLU A 40 48.31 6.02 -10.22
CA GLU A 40 47.18 6.40 -9.36
C GLU A 40 45.80 6.44 -10.05
N PRO A 41 45.65 6.86 -11.33
CA PRO A 41 44.34 6.97 -11.97
C PRO A 41 43.63 5.62 -12.16
N CYS A 42 44.39 4.56 -12.49
CA CYS A 42 43.81 3.23 -12.75
C CYS A 42 43.41 2.53 -11.45
N ILE A 43 44.17 2.72 -10.38
CA ILE A 43 43.83 2.20 -9.05
C ILE A 43 42.53 2.81 -8.53
N LYS A 44 42.36 4.13 -8.66
CA LYS A 44 41.11 4.81 -8.26
C LYS A 44 39.89 4.33 -9.07
N LEU A 45 40.06 4.06 -10.36
CA LEU A 45 39.00 3.50 -11.20
C LEU A 45 38.63 2.07 -10.77
N ALA A 46 39.63 1.22 -10.51
CA ALA A 46 39.43 -0.15 -10.06
C ALA A 46 38.69 -0.21 -8.71
N GLU A 47 39.09 0.61 -7.75
CA GLU A 47 38.43 0.74 -6.45
C GLU A 47 36.98 1.25 -6.60
N GLY A 48 36.76 2.24 -7.46
CA GLY A 48 35.42 2.76 -7.76
C GLY A 48 34.49 1.69 -8.33
N ILE A 49 35.00 0.84 -9.23
CA ILE A 49 34.25 -0.29 -9.81
C ILE A 49 33.98 -1.35 -8.73
N LYS A 50 34.97 -1.71 -7.91
CA LYS A 50 34.81 -2.66 -6.79
C LYS A 50 33.73 -2.19 -5.81
N ALA A 51 33.75 -0.92 -5.43
CA ALA A 51 32.75 -0.32 -4.53
C ALA A 51 31.35 -0.31 -5.15
N TYR A 52 31.24 0.00 -6.44
CA TYR A 52 29.96 -0.02 -7.15
C TYR A 52 29.37 -1.44 -7.23
N ILE A 53 30.20 -2.42 -7.60
CA ILE A 53 29.79 -3.83 -7.64
C ILE A 53 29.32 -4.29 -6.27
N SER A 54 30.08 -4.03 -5.20
CA SER A 54 29.72 -4.39 -3.82
C SER A 54 28.36 -3.80 -3.42
N LYS A 55 28.13 -2.52 -3.74
CA LYS A 55 26.87 -1.81 -3.45
C LYS A 55 25.67 -2.38 -4.22
N VAL A 56 25.88 -2.83 -5.45
CA VAL A 56 24.82 -3.45 -6.26
C VAL A 56 24.56 -4.87 -5.78
N THR A 57 25.59 -5.65 -5.43
CA THR A 57 25.43 -7.01 -4.89
C THR A 57 24.75 -7.02 -3.52
N GLU A 58 25.05 -6.07 -2.63
CA GLU A 58 24.33 -5.92 -1.36
C GLU A 58 22.83 -5.63 -1.57
N ASN A 59 22.49 -4.75 -2.52
CA ASN A 59 21.10 -4.45 -2.87
C ASN A 59 20.38 -5.66 -3.51
N ILE A 60 21.10 -6.56 -4.16
CA ILE A 60 20.54 -7.81 -4.71
C ILE A 60 20.34 -8.83 -3.60
N ILE A 61 21.31 -9.02 -2.68
CA ILE A 61 21.19 -9.91 -1.52
C ILE A 61 20.08 -9.44 -0.58
N SER A 62 19.90 -8.13 -0.37
CA SER A 62 18.80 -7.60 0.44
C SER A 62 17.43 -7.85 -0.20
N LYS A 63 17.35 -7.84 -1.54
CA LYS A 63 16.13 -8.21 -2.27
C LYS A 63 15.87 -9.72 -2.23
N GLN A 64 16.92 -10.54 -2.28
CA GLN A 64 16.79 -12.00 -2.25
C GLN A 64 16.39 -12.52 -0.86
N THR A 65 16.97 -11.97 0.22
CA THR A 65 16.56 -12.26 1.61
C THR A 65 15.10 -11.89 1.89
N PHE A 66 14.55 -10.86 1.22
CA PHE A 66 13.13 -10.51 1.29
C PHE A 66 12.21 -11.51 0.55
N ILE A 67 12.72 -12.17 -0.49
CA ILE A 67 11.99 -13.19 -1.26
C ILE A 67 12.07 -14.56 -0.55
N GLU A 68 13.21 -14.92 0.04
CA GLU A 68 13.37 -16.14 0.84
C GLU A 68 12.55 -16.10 2.14
N ALA A 69 12.41 -14.94 2.78
CA ALA A 69 11.51 -14.76 3.93
C ALA A 69 10.02 -15.03 3.59
N ARG A 70 9.63 -14.94 2.31
CA ARG A 70 8.26 -15.23 1.83
C ARG A 70 8.04 -16.71 1.48
N THR A 71 9.09 -17.50 1.30
CA THR A 71 9.01 -18.88 0.79
C THR A 71 9.38 -19.96 1.81
N MET A 72 9.77 -19.60 3.03
CA MET A 72 10.01 -20.57 4.10
C MET A 72 8.71 -21.17 4.68
N PRO A 73 8.53 -22.50 4.68
CA PRO A 73 7.48 -23.15 5.47
C PRO A 73 7.79 -22.98 6.96
N ARG A 74 6.90 -22.32 7.70
CA ARG A 74 7.00 -22.23 9.17
C ARG A 74 6.72 -23.59 9.80
N THR A 75 7.75 -24.39 10.01
CA THR A 75 7.69 -25.55 10.90
C THR A 75 7.90 -25.09 12.34
N PHE A 76 6.80 -24.91 13.07
CA PHE A 76 6.84 -24.74 14.52
C PHE A 76 7.17 -26.08 15.18
N ASN A 77 8.42 -26.23 15.64
CA ASN A 77 8.81 -27.35 16.49
C ASN A 77 8.21 -27.16 17.88
N ASN A 78 7.07 -27.81 18.14
CA ASN A 78 6.47 -27.84 19.46
C ASN A 78 7.06 -29.00 20.26
N SER A 79 8.13 -28.73 21.01
CA SER A 79 8.61 -29.64 22.05
C SER A 79 8.69 -28.84 23.35
N GLY A 80 7.73 -29.08 24.25
CA GLY A 80 7.86 -28.72 25.65
C GLY A 80 6.98 -27.58 26.18
N SER A 81 5.68 -27.54 25.85
CA SER A 81 4.66 -27.09 26.82
C SER A 81 3.27 -27.52 26.36
N LYS A 82 2.54 -28.24 27.21
CA LYS A 82 1.11 -28.50 27.03
C LYS A 82 0.33 -27.19 27.26
N PHE A 83 0.33 -26.29 26.28
CA PHE A 83 -0.66 -25.22 26.21
C PHE A 83 -1.92 -25.78 25.54
N VAL A 84 -2.80 -26.37 26.34
CA VAL A 84 -4.22 -26.44 25.96
C VAL A 84 -4.82 -25.07 26.24
N THR A 85 -4.66 -24.17 25.30
CA THR A 85 -5.66 -23.15 25.01
C THR A 85 -5.76 -23.06 23.50
N SER A 86 -6.92 -23.39 22.96
CA SER A 86 -7.38 -22.76 21.73
C SER A 86 -7.16 -21.25 21.94
N MET A 87 -6.10 -20.68 21.35
CA MET A 87 -6.03 -19.23 21.24
C MET A 87 -7.20 -18.86 20.36
N ALA A 88 -8.33 -18.51 20.98
CA ALA A 88 -9.45 -17.93 20.29
C ALA A 88 -8.88 -16.78 19.46
N GLN A 89 -8.93 -16.92 18.14
CA GLN A 89 -8.35 -15.96 17.21
C GLN A 89 -8.83 -14.56 17.62
N ARG A 90 -7.88 -13.65 17.82
CA ARG A 90 -8.19 -12.29 18.26
C ARG A 90 -9.17 -11.67 17.26
N PRO A 91 -10.19 -10.91 17.73
CA PRO A 91 -11.10 -10.23 16.82
C PRO A 91 -10.34 -9.36 15.81
N SER A 92 -10.37 -9.76 14.54
CA SER A 92 -9.76 -9.01 13.45
C SER A 92 -10.52 -9.23 12.14
N ALA A 93 -10.51 -8.21 11.30
CA ALA A 93 -11.02 -8.28 9.96
C ALA A 93 -10.17 -7.44 9.02
N HIS A 94 -9.93 -7.98 7.83
CA HIS A 94 -9.51 -7.22 6.67
C HIS A 94 -10.45 -7.61 5.53
N LEU A 95 -11.22 -6.66 5.03
CA LEU A 95 -12.19 -6.86 3.98
C LEU A 95 -11.75 -6.07 2.77
N THR A 96 -11.83 -6.66 1.58
CA THR A 96 -11.60 -5.92 0.34
C THR A 96 -12.90 -5.70 -0.41
N LEU A 97 -12.94 -4.63 -1.20
CA LEU A 97 -14.11 -4.31 -1.99
C LEU A 97 -14.19 -5.27 -3.18
N ARG A 98 -15.38 -5.81 -3.43
CA ARG A 98 -15.68 -6.59 -4.63
C ARG A 98 -16.46 -5.74 -5.62
N ASP A 99 -16.21 -5.97 -6.91
CA ASP A 99 -16.99 -5.36 -7.98
C ASP A 99 -18.47 -5.75 -7.86
N THR A 100 -19.31 -4.72 -7.83
CA THR A 100 -20.75 -4.87 -7.74
C THR A 100 -21.40 -3.87 -8.67
N SER A 101 -21.69 -4.34 -9.87
CA SER A 101 -22.60 -3.73 -10.85
C SER A 101 -24.05 -3.54 -10.34
N SER A 102 -24.32 -3.81 -9.07
CA SER A 102 -25.67 -3.84 -8.48
C SER A 102 -25.67 -3.48 -6.98
N GLN A 103 -25.12 -2.31 -6.61
CA GLN A 103 -25.41 -1.75 -5.29
C GLN A 103 -26.86 -1.23 -5.27
N GLY A 104 -27.80 -2.05 -4.79
CA GLY A 104 -29.16 -1.61 -4.48
C GLY A 104 -29.15 -0.52 -3.40
N PHE A 105 -29.83 0.59 -3.65
CA PHE A 105 -30.02 1.64 -2.64
C PHE A 105 -30.85 1.09 -1.47
N PRO A 106 -30.54 1.45 -0.20
CA PRO A 106 -31.42 1.09 0.91
C PRO A 106 -32.85 1.59 0.66
N PRO A 107 -33.88 0.80 1.03
CA PRO A 107 -35.26 1.28 1.03
C PRO A 107 -35.53 2.39 2.06
N TYR A 108 -34.63 2.59 3.03
CA TYR A 108 -34.74 3.64 4.05
C TYR A 108 -33.43 4.45 4.19
N PRO A 109 -33.46 5.79 4.03
CA PRO A 109 -32.29 6.63 4.23
C PRO A 109 -31.91 6.65 5.72
N MET A 110 -30.69 6.23 6.03
CA MET A 110 -30.11 6.46 7.35
C MET A 110 -29.83 7.97 7.52
N PRO A 111 -29.99 8.55 8.73
CA PRO A 111 -29.71 9.96 8.98
C PRO A 111 -28.19 10.21 9.03
N LEU A 112 -27.54 10.14 7.87
CA LEU A 112 -26.12 10.39 7.68
C LEU A 112 -25.89 11.80 7.14
N HIS A 113 -24.69 12.34 7.35
CA HIS A 113 -24.29 13.61 6.76
C HIS A 113 -24.40 13.53 5.22
N GLN A 114 -24.84 14.62 4.57
CA GLN A 114 -25.11 14.63 3.13
C GLN A 114 -23.91 14.17 2.29
N SER A 115 -22.69 14.52 2.72
CA SER A 115 -21.44 14.11 2.06
C SER A 115 -21.08 12.63 2.25
N CYS A 116 -21.79 11.89 3.09
CA CYS A 116 -21.47 10.51 3.51
C CYS A 116 -22.71 9.60 3.52
N ARG A 117 -23.64 9.84 2.59
CA ARG A 117 -24.95 9.18 2.56
C ARG A 117 -24.94 7.76 1.97
N HIS A 118 -23.91 7.37 1.22
CA HIS A 118 -23.89 6.10 0.49
C HIS A 118 -23.02 5.07 1.23
N VAL A 119 -23.65 4.10 1.89
CA VAL A 119 -22.94 3.01 2.58
C VAL A 119 -22.32 2.06 1.57
N VAL A 120 -21.04 1.73 1.74
CA VAL A 120 -20.34 0.72 0.94
C VAL A 120 -20.69 -0.66 1.49
N ARG A 121 -21.31 -1.50 0.66
CA ARG A 121 -21.88 -2.80 1.09
C ARG A 121 -21.13 -4.03 0.61
N SER A 122 -20.44 -3.92 -0.51
CA SER A 122 -19.82 -5.04 -1.24
C SER A 122 -18.46 -5.46 -0.69
N TRP A 123 -18.30 -5.39 0.63
CA TRP A 123 -17.10 -5.89 1.30
C TRP A 123 -17.09 -7.43 1.27
N ALA A 124 -15.95 -8.01 0.91
CA ALA A 124 -15.74 -9.45 0.85
C ALA A 124 -14.60 -9.89 1.79
N ASN A 125 -14.68 -11.13 2.29
CA ASN A 125 -13.71 -11.76 3.18
C ASN A 125 -13.03 -13.00 2.57
N GLN A 126 -13.25 -13.27 1.28
CA GLN A 126 -12.78 -14.49 0.56
C GLN A 126 -11.82 -14.16 -0.60
N SER A 127 -11.27 -12.95 -0.64
CA SER A 127 -10.28 -12.48 -1.62
C SER A 127 -8.84 -12.59 -1.09
N PHE A 128 -7.86 -12.32 -1.95
CA PHE A 128 -6.44 -12.40 -1.58
C PHE A 128 -6.08 -11.41 -0.46
N GLY A 129 -5.73 -11.92 0.73
CA GLY A 129 -5.37 -11.13 1.91
C GLY A 129 -6.55 -10.69 2.79
N ALA A 130 -7.79 -10.93 2.36
CA ALA A 130 -8.97 -10.69 3.18
C ALA A 130 -9.18 -11.81 4.21
N HIS A 131 -9.66 -11.44 5.40
CA HIS A 131 -9.97 -12.38 6.47
C HIS A 131 -11.05 -11.81 7.39
N LEU A 132 -11.71 -12.71 8.10
CA LEU A 132 -12.68 -12.38 9.12
C LEU A 132 -12.52 -13.36 10.29
N HIS A 133 -11.91 -12.91 11.37
CA HIS A 133 -11.60 -13.72 12.55
C HIS A 133 -12.39 -13.20 13.75
N ASN A 134 -13.27 -14.05 14.27
CA ASN A 134 -14.08 -13.74 15.45
C ASN A 134 -14.85 -12.42 15.30
N MET A 135 -15.30 -12.08 14.09
CA MET A 135 -16.15 -10.93 13.80
C MET A 135 -17.18 -11.37 12.75
N THR A 136 -18.26 -10.61 12.58
CA THR A 136 -19.28 -10.95 11.56
C THR A 136 -19.54 -9.77 10.63
N LEU A 137 -19.69 -10.04 9.34
CA LEU A 137 -20.04 -9.03 8.34
C LEU A 137 -21.49 -9.24 7.90
N SER A 138 -22.31 -8.19 7.97
CA SER A 138 -23.70 -8.21 7.48
C SER A 138 -24.05 -6.87 6.84
N ASN A 139 -24.57 -6.91 5.61
CA ASN A 139 -24.99 -5.71 4.87
C ASN A 139 -23.93 -4.59 4.82
N GLY A 140 -22.66 -4.97 4.66
CA GLY A 140 -21.53 -4.03 4.64
C GLY A 140 -21.06 -3.54 6.01
N LYS A 141 -21.61 -4.08 7.10
CA LYS A 141 -21.27 -3.67 8.47
C LYS A 141 -20.53 -4.77 9.20
N LEU A 142 -19.40 -4.40 9.80
CA LEU A 142 -18.57 -5.27 10.61
C LEU A 142 -19.02 -5.18 12.07
N ARG A 143 -19.49 -6.29 12.64
CA ARG A 143 -19.99 -6.35 14.01
C ARG A 143 -18.87 -6.75 14.97
N VAL A 144 -18.76 -5.99 16.06
CA VAL A 144 -17.78 -6.20 17.13
C VAL A 144 -18.25 -7.33 18.05
N PRO A 145 -17.42 -8.36 18.31
CA PRO A 145 -17.81 -9.51 19.12
C PRO A 145 -17.69 -9.27 20.63
N GLN A 146 -16.81 -8.36 21.05
CA GLN A 146 -16.31 -8.25 22.41
C GLN A 146 -15.92 -6.80 22.70
N ASP A 147 -16.08 -6.39 23.95
CA ASP A 147 -15.65 -5.07 24.41
C ASP A 147 -14.14 -4.93 24.31
N GLY A 148 -13.67 -3.75 23.92
CA GLY A 148 -12.25 -3.45 23.92
C GLY A 148 -11.88 -2.25 23.07
N ARG A 149 -10.57 -2.03 22.97
CA ARG A 149 -10.00 -0.99 22.14
C ARG A 149 -9.62 -1.59 20.78
N TYR A 150 -10.14 -1.01 19.71
CA TYR A 150 -9.94 -1.48 18.35
C TYR A 150 -9.25 -0.41 17.51
N TYR A 151 -8.24 -0.80 16.75
CA TYR A 151 -7.73 0.04 15.67
C TYR A 151 -8.56 -0.24 14.43
N LEU A 152 -9.23 0.80 13.92
CA LEU A 152 -10.03 0.75 12.70
C LEU A 152 -9.24 1.42 11.60
N TYR A 153 -9.34 0.90 10.38
CA TYR A 153 -8.73 1.50 9.20
C TYR A 153 -9.58 1.24 7.97
N SER A 154 -9.54 2.16 7.02
CA SER A 154 -10.17 1.97 5.72
C SER A 154 -9.49 2.80 4.65
N GLN A 155 -9.32 2.19 3.47
CA GLN A 155 -8.96 2.89 2.24
C GLN A 155 -10.11 2.79 1.24
N VAL A 156 -10.44 3.92 0.61
CA VAL A 156 -11.30 3.94 -0.57
C VAL A 156 -10.54 4.59 -1.71
N TYR A 157 -10.42 3.86 -2.81
CA TYR A 157 -9.83 4.35 -4.04
C TYR A 157 -10.90 4.94 -4.94
N PHE A 158 -10.84 6.25 -5.13
CA PHE A 158 -11.71 6.98 -6.03
C PHE A 158 -11.03 7.15 -7.39
N ARG A 159 -11.75 6.80 -8.45
CA ARG A 159 -11.37 7.03 -9.85
C ARG A 159 -12.44 7.88 -10.50
N TYR A 160 -12.06 9.05 -10.98
CA TYR A 160 -12.96 9.90 -11.76
C TYR A 160 -13.23 9.25 -13.12
N PRO A 161 -14.48 9.31 -13.64
CA PRO A 161 -14.76 8.95 -15.02
C PRO A 161 -13.94 9.81 -15.98
N SER A 162 -13.40 9.22 -17.05
CA SER A 162 -12.74 9.98 -18.11
C SER A 162 -13.78 10.82 -18.86
N LEU A 163 -13.44 12.06 -19.21
CA LEU A 163 -14.29 12.99 -19.98
C LEU A 163 -14.55 12.53 -21.43
N ALA A 164 -13.90 11.46 -21.89
CA ALA A 164 -14.05 10.93 -23.25
C ALA A 164 -15.43 10.33 -23.58
N ALA A 165 -16.39 10.33 -22.64
CA ALA A 165 -17.71 9.72 -22.81
C ALA A 165 -18.89 10.70 -22.77
N SER A 166 -18.67 12.01 -22.72
CA SER A 166 -19.78 12.98 -22.70
C SER A 166 -19.48 14.21 -23.55
N ASP A 167 -19.94 14.17 -24.81
CA ASP A 167 -20.31 15.37 -25.57
C ASP A 167 -21.51 16.01 -24.85
N GLY A 168 -21.25 17.00 -24.01
CA GLY A 168 -22.28 17.74 -23.31
C GLY A 168 -21.70 18.53 -22.15
N GLU A 169 -22.15 19.78 -22.01
CA GLU A 169 -21.76 20.74 -20.97
C GLU A 169 -21.97 20.20 -19.54
N GLN A 170 -21.08 19.34 -19.07
CA GLN A 170 -21.03 18.94 -17.68
C GLN A 170 -20.36 20.09 -16.91
N ARG A 171 -21.20 21.00 -16.41
CA ARG A 171 -20.82 22.02 -15.41
C ARG A 171 -19.81 21.40 -14.43
N SER A 172 -18.72 22.11 -14.19
CA SER A 172 -17.63 21.74 -13.27
C SER A 172 -18.14 21.59 -11.83
N VAL A 173 -18.88 20.52 -11.55
CA VAL A 173 -19.27 20.17 -10.20
C VAL A 173 -18.00 19.73 -9.50
N SER A 174 -17.56 20.52 -8.54
CA SER A 174 -16.43 20.15 -7.73
C SER A 174 -16.79 18.92 -6.89
N HIS A 175 -16.41 17.74 -7.36
CA HIS A 175 -16.70 16.52 -6.61
C HIS A 175 -15.76 16.44 -5.42
N GLN A 176 -16.28 16.75 -4.23
CA GLN A 176 -15.62 16.41 -2.97
C GLN A 176 -15.69 14.89 -2.80
N LEU A 177 -14.53 14.24 -2.77
CA LEU A 177 -14.40 12.82 -2.47
C LEU A 177 -14.38 12.69 -0.96
N VAL A 178 -15.43 12.12 -0.39
CA VAL A 178 -15.51 11.98 1.07
C VAL A 178 -15.67 10.51 1.40
N GLN A 179 -14.90 10.05 2.36
CA GLN A 179 -15.01 8.74 2.99
C GLN A 179 -15.24 8.96 4.48
N CYS A 180 -16.32 8.39 5.01
CA CYS A 180 -16.63 8.39 6.43
C CYS A 180 -16.62 6.96 6.99
N VAL A 181 -16.20 6.83 8.24
CA VAL A 181 -16.34 5.59 9.03
C VAL A 181 -17.28 5.88 10.19
N TYR A 182 -18.32 5.07 10.31
CA TYR A 182 -19.36 5.22 11.32
C TYR A 182 -19.43 4.01 12.26
N LYS A 183 -19.93 4.27 13.46
CA LYS A 183 -20.34 3.29 14.46
C LYS A 183 -21.84 3.38 14.70
N LYS A 184 -22.56 2.27 14.57
CA LYS A 184 -23.94 2.14 15.03
C LYS A 184 -23.95 1.32 16.32
N THR A 185 -24.67 1.82 17.30
CA THR A 185 -24.84 1.21 18.62
C THR A 185 -26.34 1.24 18.99
N SER A 186 -26.69 1.15 20.27
CA SER A 186 -28.07 1.37 20.74
C SER A 186 -28.57 2.81 20.57
N TYR A 187 -27.67 3.75 20.29
CA TYR A 187 -28.01 5.15 20.02
C TYR A 187 -28.80 5.27 18.70
N PRO A 188 -29.87 6.10 18.64
CA PRO A 188 -30.76 6.18 17.48
C PRO A 188 -30.08 6.54 16.16
N SER A 189 -28.99 7.31 16.21
CA SER A 189 -28.26 7.77 15.02
C SER A 189 -26.85 7.17 14.97
N PRO A 190 -26.31 6.86 13.78
CA PRO A 190 -24.91 6.46 13.67
C PRO A 190 -23.95 7.57 14.13
N ILE A 191 -22.88 7.20 14.83
CA ILE A 191 -21.83 8.10 15.32
C ILE A 191 -20.68 8.09 14.32
N GLN A 192 -20.29 9.26 13.80
CA GLN A 192 -19.13 9.37 12.90
C GLN A 192 -17.84 9.25 13.70
N LEU A 193 -16.99 8.30 13.35
CA LEU A 193 -15.69 8.08 13.99
C LEU A 193 -14.56 8.78 13.23
N LEU A 194 -14.54 8.63 11.91
CA LEU A 194 -13.51 9.18 11.04
C LEU A 194 -14.15 9.80 9.80
N LYS A 195 -13.52 10.84 9.25
CA LYS A 195 -13.88 11.47 7.98
C LYS A 195 -12.60 11.89 7.26
N GLY A 196 -12.43 11.39 6.03
CA GLY A 196 -11.39 11.80 5.10
C GLY A 196 -12.01 12.51 3.91
N VAL A 197 -11.36 13.58 3.45
CA VAL A 197 -11.80 14.38 2.32
C VAL A 197 -10.65 14.51 1.32
N GLY A 198 -10.91 14.12 0.08
CA GLY A 198 -10.08 14.37 -1.08
C GLY A 198 -10.70 15.46 -1.95
N THR A 199 -9.88 16.41 -2.38
CA THR A 199 -10.28 17.42 -3.36
C THR A 199 -9.45 17.25 -4.62
N LYS A 200 -10.10 17.24 -5.79
CA LYS A 200 -9.38 17.33 -7.06
C LYS A 200 -8.73 18.72 -7.17
N CYS A 201 -7.42 18.76 -7.43
CA CYS A 201 -6.77 19.96 -7.94
C CYS A 201 -7.16 20.09 -9.42
N TRP A 202 -7.83 21.19 -9.77
CA TRP A 202 -8.35 21.44 -11.12
C TRP A 202 -7.23 21.94 -12.02
N ALA A 203 -6.39 21.03 -12.53
CA ALA A 203 -5.66 21.29 -13.76
C ALA A 203 -6.61 20.97 -14.94
N PRO A 204 -6.80 21.90 -15.91
CA PRO A 204 -7.68 21.70 -17.06
C PRO A 204 -7.40 20.41 -17.85
N ASP A 205 -6.13 20.01 -17.90
CA ASP A 205 -5.65 18.88 -18.71
C ASP A 205 -5.46 17.58 -17.89
N ALA A 206 -5.98 17.51 -16.66
CA ALA A 206 -5.86 16.29 -15.85
C ALA A 206 -6.81 15.19 -16.38
N GLU A 207 -6.29 14.36 -17.28
CA GLU A 207 -7.00 13.24 -17.93
C GLU A 207 -7.54 12.19 -16.94
N TYR A 208 -6.86 11.99 -15.81
CA TYR A 208 -7.27 11.06 -14.76
C TYR A 208 -7.07 11.69 -13.40
N ALA A 209 -8.11 11.68 -12.58
CA ALA A 209 -7.97 11.93 -11.16
C ALA A 209 -8.13 10.58 -10.43
N LEU A 210 -7.04 10.14 -9.83
CA LEU A 210 -6.96 8.96 -9.00
C LEU A 210 -6.70 9.43 -7.58
N HIS A 211 -7.50 8.98 -6.62
CA HIS A 211 -7.35 9.46 -5.26
C HIS A 211 -7.68 8.36 -4.26
N SER A 212 -6.68 7.94 -3.49
CA SER A 212 -6.86 7.04 -2.36
C SER A 212 -7.05 7.85 -1.10
N VAL A 213 -8.20 7.69 -0.44
CA VAL A 213 -8.41 8.22 0.91
C VAL A 213 -8.16 7.07 1.88
N TYR A 214 -7.11 7.18 2.68
CA TYR A 214 -6.84 6.26 3.80
C TYR A 214 -7.04 7.01 5.11
N GLN A 215 -7.68 6.35 6.07
CA GLN A 215 -7.83 6.84 7.42
C GLN A 215 -7.83 5.67 8.40
N GLY A 216 -7.37 5.93 9.62
CA GLY A 216 -7.43 4.97 10.71
C GLY A 216 -7.34 5.65 12.06
N GLY A 217 -7.81 4.97 13.09
CA GLY A 217 -7.87 5.50 14.44
C GLY A 217 -8.22 4.45 15.47
N LEU A 218 -7.96 4.78 16.72
CA LEU A 218 -8.15 3.89 17.86
C LEU A 218 -9.43 4.26 18.61
N PHE A 219 -10.33 3.30 18.79
CA PHE A 219 -11.64 3.56 19.38
C PHE A 219 -12.02 2.48 20.39
N GLU A 220 -12.74 2.89 21.43
CA GLU A 220 -13.39 1.96 22.37
C GLU A 220 -14.74 1.52 21.80
N LEU A 221 -14.89 0.21 21.63
CA LEU A 221 -16.05 -0.43 21.07
C LEU A 221 -16.63 -1.45 22.03
N ARG A 222 -17.94 -1.63 21.97
CA ARG A 222 -18.66 -2.62 22.76
C ARG A 222 -19.11 -3.78 21.88
N ALA A 223 -19.28 -4.94 22.49
CA ALA A 223 -19.90 -6.09 21.86
C ALA A 223 -21.27 -5.69 21.28
N GLY A 224 -21.48 -6.00 20.01
CA GLY A 224 -22.69 -5.66 19.28
C GLY A 224 -22.63 -4.34 18.50
N ASP A 225 -21.64 -3.47 18.71
CA ASP A 225 -21.44 -2.29 17.86
C ASP A 225 -21.22 -2.73 16.40
N GLU A 226 -21.83 -2.00 15.45
CA GLU A 226 -21.69 -2.22 14.02
C GLU A 226 -20.87 -1.08 13.38
N LEU A 227 -19.76 -1.42 12.73
CA LEU A 227 -18.88 -0.49 12.03
C LEU A 227 -19.16 -0.51 10.53
N PHE A 228 -19.20 0.64 9.86
CA PHE A 228 -19.39 0.68 8.41
C PHE A 228 -18.77 1.91 7.75
N VAL A 229 -18.49 1.79 6.47
CA VAL A 229 -17.91 2.84 5.63
C VAL A 229 -19.00 3.44 4.74
N SER A 230 -18.98 4.75 4.55
CA SER A 230 -19.80 5.44 3.56
C SER A 230 -19.02 6.48 2.77
N VAL A 231 -19.53 6.82 1.59
CA VAL A 231 -18.85 7.69 0.62
C VAL A 231 -19.77 8.77 0.04
N SER A 232 -19.17 9.83 -0.49
CA SER A 232 -19.90 10.90 -1.19
C SER A 232 -20.46 10.45 -2.53
N SER A 233 -19.74 9.62 -3.29
CA SER A 233 -20.11 9.22 -4.66
C SER A 233 -19.72 7.76 -4.93
N PRO A 234 -20.66 6.81 -4.82
CA PRO A 234 -20.36 5.37 -4.99
C PRO A 234 -19.94 5.02 -6.42
N THR A 235 -20.41 5.76 -7.43
CA THR A 235 -20.06 5.56 -8.84
C THR A 235 -18.59 5.86 -9.17
N MET A 236 -17.90 6.59 -8.30
CA MET A 236 -16.46 6.89 -8.45
C MET A 236 -15.58 5.95 -7.64
N VAL A 237 -16.15 5.02 -6.87
CA VAL A 237 -15.35 4.06 -6.09
C VAL A 237 -14.89 2.95 -7.02
N ASN A 238 -13.58 2.75 -7.10
CA ASN A 238 -13.01 1.65 -7.84
C ASN A 238 -13.05 0.37 -6.99
N ALA A 239 -13.59 -0.69 -7.58
CA ALA A 239 -13.85 -1.97 -6.94
C ALA A 239 -12.81 -3.06 -7.27
N ASP A 240 -11.67 -2.67 -7.84
CA ASP A 240 -10.52 -3.55 -7.92
C ASP A 240 -10.12 -4.07 -6.52
N GLU A 241 -9.97 -5.39 -6.39
CA GLU A 241 -9.94 -6.13 -5.12
C GLU A 241 -8.76 -5.75 -4.21
N SER A 242 -7.77 -5.00 -4.71
CA SER A 242 -6.60 -4.52 -3.96
C SER A 242 -6.64 -3.03 -3.60
N SER A 243 -7.54 -2.26 -4.23
CA SER A 243 -7.48 -0.80 -4.18
C SER A 243 -8.26 -0.20 -3.01
N SER A 244 -9.36 -0.84 -2.61
CA SER A 244 -10.27 -0.39 -1.55
C SER A 244 -10.46 -1.48 -0.49
N TYR A 245 -10.27 -1.14 0.78
CA TYR A 245 -10.36 -2.08 1.90
C TYR A 245 -10.88 -1.44 3.19
N PHE A 246 -11.39 -2.28 4.08
CA PHE A 246 -11.91 -1.90 5.40
C PHE A 246 -11.55 -2.99 6.42
N GLY A 247 -11.02 -2.59 7.56
CA GLY A 247 -10.66 -3.54 8.60
C GLY A 247 -10.63 -2.95 9.98
N ALA A 248 -10.54 -3.86 10.95
CA ALA A 248 -10.37 -3.55 12.35
C ALA A 248 -9.66 -4.70 13.05
N PHE A 249 -8.92 -4.42 14.11
CA PHE A 249 -8.41 -5.46 15.01
C PHE A 249 -8.40 -4.95 16.45
N ARG A 250 -8.65 -5.87 17.39
CA ARG A 250 -8.61 -5.58 18.83
C ARG A 250 -7.16 -5.47 19.30
N LEU A 251 -6.89 -4.47 20.13
CA LEU A 251 -5.65 -4.38 20.91
C LEU A 251 -5.82 -5.07 22.26
N ASP A 252 -4.76 -5.74 22.67
CA ASP A 252 -4.57 -6.17 24.05
C ASP A 252 -3.73 -5.06 24.71
N LEU A 253 -4.33 -4.31 25.63
CA LEU A 253 -3.65 -3.36 26.50
C LEU A 253 -3.70 -3.88 27.92
#